data_AF-A0A654A674-F1
#
_entry.id   AF-A0A654A674-F1
#
_cell.length_a   1.000
_cell.length_b   1.000
_cell.length_c   1.000
_cell.angle_alpha   90.00
_cell.angle_beta   90.00
_cell.angle_gamma   90.00
#
_symmetry.space_group_name_H-M   'P 1'
#
loop_
_entity.id
_entity.type
_entity.pdbx_description
1 polymer ?
#
loop_
_entity_poly.entity_id
_entity_poly.type
_entity_poly.pdbx_seq_one_letter_code
_entity_poly.pdbx_strand_id
1 'polypeptide(L)'
;MNPTAVIPAWVDLGALDASLTHGYGLPVPAGAATALRTAAEAHVAALAPSLPADRYAVLRGLRSATIIKDEDADEAKASISLLNAHLSDVPQDILEAACRAYCNAPGRRFYPRSAGELRAFINPMMSERQARAVRLRRLAERVERDERRQAEIDADPIMPGDVAAICREFKLNASMAQSIAPGGTAG
;
A
#
# COMPACT_ATOMS: atom_id res chain seq x y z
N MET A 1 5.80 -1.23 20.69
CA MET A 1 4.74 -1.75 19.80
C MET A 1 4.79 -0.93 18.52
N ASN A 2 5.10 -1.55 17.38
CA ASN A 2 4.97 -0.86 16.08
C ASN A 2 3.49 -0.58 15.83
N PRO A 3 3.10 0.64 15.42
CA PRO A 3 1.72 0.93 15.08
C PRO A 3 1.34 0.04 13.90
N THR A 4 0.33 -0.81 14.08
CA THR A 4 -0.26 -1.56 12.96
C THR A 4 -0.83 -0.54 12.00
N ALA A 5 -0.47 -0.60 10.72
CA ALA A 5 -1.04 0.29 9.72
C ALA A 5 -2.53 0.00 9.57
N VAL A 6 -3.37 0.89 10.10
CA VAL A 6 -4.83 0.77 10.02
C VAL A 6 -5.31 1.51 8.79
N ILE A 7 -5.82 0.76 7.82
CA ILE A 7 -6.47 1.32 6.65
C ILE A 7 -7.96 1.53 7.00
N PRO A 8 -8.57 2.67 6.63
CA PRO A 8 -9.99 2.89 6.86
C PRO A 8 -10.85 1.77 6.25
N ALA A 9 -11.84 1.26 6.99
CA ALA A 9 -12.61 0.07 6.60
C ALA A 9 -13.41 0.22 5.30
N TRP A 10 -13.70 1.44 4.87
CA TRP A 10 -14.39 1.74 3.61
C TRP A 10 -13.45 1.65 2.38
N VAL A 11 -12.14 1.54 2.59
CA VAL A 11 -11.17 1.33 1.50
C VAL A 11 -11.09 -0.16 1.19
N ASP A 12 -11.50 -0.56 -0.01
CA ASP A 12 -11.30 -1.92 -0.51
C ASP A 12 -9.82 -2.13 -0.90
N LEU A 13 -9.15 -3.02 -0.16
CA LEU A 13 -7.75 -3.37 -0.37
C LEU A 13 -7.50 -4.10 -1.69
N GLY A 14 -8.43 -4.96 -2.11
CA GLY A 14 -8.33 -5.68 -3.38
C GLY A 14 -8.38 -4.70 -4.55
N ALA A 15 -9.31 -3.74 -4.51
CA ALA A 15 -9.40 -2.68 -5.51
C ALA A 15 -8.17 -1.75 -5.47
N LEU A 16 -7.69 -1.39 -4.28
CA LEU A 16 -6.50 -0.57 -4.10
C LEU A 16 -5.24 -1.24 -4.69
N ASP A 17 -5.09 -2.54 -4.47
CA ASP A 17 -3.94 -3.32 -4.95
C ASP A 17 -4.04 -3.62 -6.46
N ALA A 18 -5.25 -3.73 -7.01
CA ALA A 18 -5.49 -3.92 -8.44
C ALA A 18 -5.36 -2.63 -9.28
N SER A 19 -5.48 -1.44 -8.67
CA SER A 19 -5.41 -0.16 -9.40
C SER A 19 -3.98 0.18 -9.83
N LEU A 20 -3.52 -0.44 -10.92
CA LEU A 20 -2.11 -0.42 -11.33
C LEU A 20 -1.60 0.92 -11.86
N THR A 21 -2.45 1.93 -12.11
CA THR A 21 -1.99 3.31 -12.41
C THR A 21 -3.11 4.34 -12.59
N HIS A 22 -4.36 3.95 -12.88
CA HIS A 22 -5.44 4.88 -13.24
C HIS A 22 -6.73 4.53 -12.50
N GLY A 23 -7.22 5.49 -11.69
CA GLY A 23 -8.60 5.50 -11.22
C GLY A 23 -8.86 4.65 -9.99
N TYR A 24 -8.85 5.29 -8.82
CA TYR A 24 -9.54 4.74 -7.66
C TYR A 24 -11.05 4.80 -7.93
N GLY A 25 -11.68 3.71 -8.35
CA GLY A 25 -13.13 3.64 -8.57
C GLY A 25 -13.95 3.59 -7.27
N LEU A 26 -13.32 3.83 -6.12
CA LEU A 26 -13.95 3.69 -4.81
C LEU A 26 -14.73 4.95 -4.46
N PRO A 27 -15.99 4.83 -3.96
CA PRO A 27 -16.66 5.96 -3.34
C PRO A 27 -15.87 6.34 -2.08
N VAL A 28 -15.18 7.48 -2.12
CA VAL A 28 -14.43 8.01 -0.98
C VAL A 28 -15.32 9.01 -0.25
N PRO A 29 -15.52 8.87 1.07
CA PRO A 29 -16.25 9.87 1.85
C PRO A 29 -15.61 11.25 1.78
N ALA A 30 -16.41 12.30 1.81
CA ALA A 30 -15.91 13.67 1.97
C ALA A 30 -15.14 13.81 3.30
N GLY A 31 -14.07 14.61 3.29
CA GLY A 31 -13.15 14.82 4.41
C GLY A 31 -12.18 13.67 4.66
N ALA A 32 -12.17 12.62 3.81
CA ALA A 32 -11.36 11.42 4.06
C ALA A 32 -9.85 11.59 3.79
N ALA A 33 -9.43 12.69 3.16
CA ALA A 33 -8.03 12.94 2.78
C ALA A 33 -7.04 12.76 3.95
N THR A 34 -7.37 13.32 5.12
CA THR A 34 -6.50 13.23 6.31
C THR A 34 -6.34 11.80 6.81
N ALA A 35 -7.43 11.02 6.85
CA ALA A 35 -7.39 9.62 7.26
C ALA A 35 -6.54 8.77 6.30
N LEU A 36 -6.65 9.02 5.00
CA LEU A 36 -5.86 8.34 3.98
C LEU A 36 -4.35 8.65 4.09
N ARG A 37 -3.97 9.91 4.35
CA ARG A 37 -2.57 10.27 4.60
C ARG A 37 -2.04 9.60 5.85
N THR A 38 -2.80 9.64 6.93
CA THR A 38 -2.44 9.00 8.20
C THR A 38 -2.20 7.50 8.00
N ALA A 39 -3.07 6.82 7.25
CA ALA A 39 -2.89 5.42 6.90
C ALA A 39 -1.63 5.19 6.05
N ALA A 40 -1.36 6.06 5.06
CA ALA A 40 -0.15 5.98 4.26
C ALA A 40 1.12 6.15 5.09
N GLU A 41 1.14 7.11 6.01
CA GLU A 41 2.24 7.34 6.95
C GLU A 41 2.45 6.14 7.86
N ALA A 42 1.38 5.51 8.35
CA ALA A 42 1.47 4.30 9.15
C ALA A 42 2.11 3.13 8.36
N HIS A 43 1.80 2.98 7.07
CA HIS A 43 2.47 1.99 6.22
C HIS A 43 3.97 2.29 6.03
N VAL A 44 4.35 3.55 5.93
CA VAL A 44 5.76 3.97 5.86
C VAL A 44 6.46 3.74 7.19
N ALA A 45 5.84 4.10 8.31
CA ALA A 45 6.36 3.87 9.64
C ALA A 45 6.54 2.38 9.93
N ALA A 46 5.63 1.54 9.45
CA ALA A 46 5.74 0.08 9.55
C ALA A 46 6.87 -0.50 8.69
N LEU A 47 7.53 0.27 7.82
CA LEU A 47 8.77 -0.15 7.13
C LEU A 47 10.02 0.10 7.98
N ALA A 48 9.87 0.56 9.23
CA ALA A 48 10.99 0.71 10.15
C ALA A 48 11.72 -0.63 10.34
N PRO A 49 13.06 -0.65 10.25
CA PRO A 49 13.82 -1.87 10.41
C PRO A 49 13.67 -2.48 11.81
N SER A 50 13.75 -3.82 11.88
CA SER A 50 13.75 -4.57 13.13
C SER A 50 15.00 -4.30 13.99
N LEU A 51 14.84 -4.40 15.31
CA LEU A 51 15.98 -4.39 16.21
C LEU A 51 16.82 -5.67 16.03
N PRO A 52 18.15 -5.60 16.23
CA PRO A 52 19.02 -6.77 16.05
C PRO A 52 18.64 -7.96 16.93
N ALA A 53 18.12 -7.73 18.13
CA ALA A 53 17.71 -8.80 19.05
C ALA A 53 16.46 -9.54 18.56
N ASP A 54 15.45 -8.80 18.08
CA ASP A 54 14.20 -9.38 17.56
C ASP A 54 14.47 -10.17 16.29
N ARG A 55 15.26 -9.60 15.37
CA ARG A 55 15.69 -10.28 14.15
C ARG A 55 16.46 -11.56 14.45
N TYR A 56 17.38 -11.52 15.42
CA TYR A 56 18.11 -12.70 15.86
C TYR A 56 17.17 -13.79 16.42
N ALA A 57 16.14 -13.41 17.19
CA ALA A 57 15.14 -14.33 17.71
C ALA A 57 14.35 -15.02 16.59
N VAL A 58 13.90 -14.26 15.58
CA VAL A 58 13.20 -14.79 14.40
C VAL A 58 14.08 -15.76 13.61
N LEU A 59 15.34 -15.40 13.37
CA LEU A 59 16.30 -16.27 12.65
C LEU A 59 16.62 -17.56 13.41
N ARG A 60 16.68 -17.52 14.75
CA ARG A 60 16.78 -18.73 15.57
C ARG A 60 15.54 -19.61 15.43
N GLY A 61 14.34 -19.02 15.43
CA GLY A 61 13.10 -19.74 15.18
C GLY A 61 13.07 -20.42 13.81
N LEU A 62 13.50 -19.72 12.76
CA LEU A 62 13.65 -20.29 11.42
C LEU A 62 14.59 -21.50 11.43
N ARG A 63 15.73 -21.38 12.12
CA ARG A 63 16.71 -22.46 12.21
C ARG A 63 16.13 -23.72 12.83
N SER A 64 15.37 -23.58 13.92
CA SER A 64 14.67 -24.70 14.56
C SER A 64 13.60 -25.34 13.66
N ALA A 65 13.10 -24.61 12.66
CA ALA A 65 12.09 -25.09 11.70
C ALA A 65 12.69 -25.67 10.41
N THR A 66 14.02 -25.71 10.27
CA THR A 66 14.72 -26.20 9.06
C THR A 66 15.66 -27.36 9.37
N ILE A 67 15.94 -28.19 8.37
CA ILE A 67 16.96 -29.22 8.44
C ILE A 67 18.34 -28.55 8.49
N ILE A 68 19.11 -28.90 9.50
CA ILE A 68 20.49 -28.46 9.72
C ILE A 68 21.39 -29.52 9.06
N LYS A 69 22.31 -29.10 8.17
CA LYS A 69 23.36 -30.00 7.65
C LYS A 69 24.45 -30.11 8.71
N ASP A 70 25.20 -31.21 8.76
CA ASP A 70 26.35 -31.39 9.68
C ASP A 70 27.24 -30.14 9.67
N GLU A 71 27.02 -29.25 10.64
CA GLU A 71 27.70 -27.97 10.82
C GLU A 71 28.00 -27.86 12.32
N ASP A 72 29.17 -27.29 12.64
CA ASP A 72 29.55 -27.10 14.04
C ASP A 72 28.85 -25.87 14.66
N ALA A 73 29.04 -25.71 15.97
CA ALA A 73 28.40 -24.62 16.72
C ALA A 73 28.87 -23.22 16.27
N ASP A 74 30.10 -23.10 15.77
CA ASP A 74 30.67 -21.82 15.35
C ASP A 74 30.17 -21.44 13.95
N GLU A 75 30.07 -22.38 13.03
CA GLU A 75 29.42 -22.23 11.72
C GLU A 75 27.94 -21.85 11.87
N ALA A 76 27.24 -22.51 12.79
CA ALA A 76 25.86 -22.19 13.15
C ALA A 76 25.72 -20.74 13.62
N LYS A 77 26.61 -20.29 14.51
CA LYS A 77 26.58 -18.93 15.06
C LYS A 77 26.96 -17.90 13.99
N ALA A 78 27.95 -18.20 13.15
CA ALA A 78 28.40 -17.33 12.07
C ALA A 78 27.29 -17.11 11.03
N SER A 79 26.60 -18.18 10.62
CA SER A 79 25.52 -18.10 9.62
C SER A 79 24.34 -17.24 10.10
N ILE A 80 23.91 -17.41 11.36
CA ILE A 80 22.86 -16.55 11.94
C ILE A 80 23.34 -15.11 12.05
N SER A 81 24.56 -14.87 12.50
CA SER A 81 25.12 -13.52 12.66
C SER A 81 25.22 -12.79 11.32
N LEU A 82 25.62 -13.50 10.26
CA LEU A 82 25.67 -12.97 8.90
C LEU A 82 24.29 -12.56 8.39
N LEU A 83 23.28 -13.44 8.54
CA LEU A 83 21.91 -13.12 8.16
C LEU A 83 21.34 -11.96 9.00
N ASN A 84 21.67 -11.91 10.29
CA ASN A 84 21.26 -10.83 11.17
C ASN A 84 21.87 -9.47 10.76
N ALA A 85 23.07 -9.44 10.17
CA ALA A 85 23.65 -8.21 9.63
C ALA A 85 23.03 -7.83 8.28
N HIS A 86 22.87 -8.81 7.37
CA HIS A 86 22.42 -8.59 5.99
C HIS A 86 20.92 -8.29 5.85
N LEU A 87 20.13 -8.54 6.89
CA LEU A 87 18.70 -8.24 6.95
C LEU A 87 18.42 -7.09 7.92
N SER A 88 19.39 -6.19 8.12
CA SER A 88 19.33 -5.07 9.06
C SER A 88 18.32 -4.00 8.71
N ASP A 89 17.91 -3.92 7.45
CA ASP A 89 16.91 -3.03 6.88
C ASP A 89 15.48 -3.60 6.91
N VAL A 90 15.29 -4.84 7.34
CA VAL A 90 14.02 -5.55 7.19
C VAL A 90 13.14 -5.35 8.44
N PRO A 91 11.86 -4.94 8.28
CA PRO A 91 10.88 -4.89 9.37
C PRO A 91 10.61 -6.27 9.96
N GLN A 92 10.34 -6.32 11.27
CA GLN A 92 10.21 -7.58 12.00
C GLN A 92 9.07 -8.45 11.46
N ASP A 93 7.90 -7.86 11.23
CA ASP A 93 6.70 -8.57 10.80
C ASP A 93 6.86 -9.15 9.38
N ILE A 94 7.53 -8.42 8.49
CA ILE A 94 7.89 -8.89 7.15
C ILE A 94 8.90 -10.04 7.25
N LEU A 95 9.90 -9.93 8.13
CA LEU A 95 10.86 -11.01 8.32
C LEU A 95 10.18 -12.29 8.83
N GLU A 96 9.32 -12.19 9.83
CA GLU A 96 8.55 -13.33 10.35
C GLU A 96 7.70 -13.99 9.27
N ALA A 97 6.97 -13.19 8.48
CA ALA A 97 6.15 -13.69 7.37
C ALA A 97 7.01 -14.36 6.29
N ALA A 98 8.15 -13.76 5.94
CA ALA A 98 9.08 -14.31 4.97
C ALA A 98 9.72 -15.62 5.45
N CYS A 99 10.09 -15.74 6.73
CA CYS A 99 10.59 -16.99 7.30
C CYS A 99 9.54 -18.10 7.24
N ARG A 100 8.27 -17.80 7.56
CA ARG A 100 7.17 -18.77 7.42
C ARG A 100 6.97 -19.18 5.96
N ALA A 101 7.00 -18.23 5.03
CA ALA A 101 6.87 -18.50 3.60
C ALA A 101 8.03 -19.37 3.08
N TYR A 102 9.25 -19.10 3.54
CA TYR A 102 10.43 -19.89 3.21
C TYR A 102 10.29 -21.36 3.64
N CYS A 103 9.88 -21.62 4.88
CA CYS A 103 9.68 -22.99 5.39
C CYS A 103 8.62 -23.77 4.59
N ASN A 104 7.61 -23.09 4.07
CA ASN A 104 6.53 -23.70 3.31
C ASN A 104 6.83 -23.80 1.80
N ALA A 105 7.94 -23.24 1.33
CA ALA A 105 8.28 -23.24 -0.07
C ALA A 105 8.82 -24.61 -0.54
N PRO A 106 8.33 -25.16 -1.67
CA PRO A 106 8.84 -26.41 -2.22
C PRO A 106 10.36 -26.37 -2.43
N GLY A 107 11.06 -27.41 -1.96
CA GLY A 107 12.52 -27.54 -2.07
C GLY A 107 13.33 -26.73 -1.03
N ARG A 108 12.70 -25.90 -0.19
CA ARG A 108 13.36 -25.14 0.87
C ARG A 108 13.22 -25.85 2.22
N ARG A 109 14.05 -26.87 2.42
CA ARG A 109 14.10 -27.64 3.69
C ARG A 109 15.28 -27.30 4.58
N PHE A 110 16.34 -26.72 4.01
CA PHE A 110 17.55 -26.38 4.73
C PHE A 110 17.53 -24.94 5.22
N TYR A 111 18.32 -24.64 6.25
CA TYR A 111 18.53 -23.25 6.68
C TYR A 111 19.10 -22.41 5.52
N PRO A 112 18.63 -21.17 5.28
CA PRO A 112 19.10 -20.35 4.18
C PRO A 112 20.60 -20.06 4.29
N ARG A 113 21.33 -20.27 3.19
CA ARG A 113 22.78 -20.04 3.11
C ARG A 113 23.15 -18.58 2.93
N SER A 114 22.19 -17.78 2.48
CA SER A 114 22.41 -16.35 2.22
C SER A 114 21.13 -15.55 2.44
N ALA A 115 21.30 -14.26 2.68
CA ALA A 115 20.19 -13.33 2.76
C ALA A 115 19.39 -13.28 1.45
N GLY A 116 20.03 -13.53 0.30
CA GLY A 116 19.38 -13.56 -1.01
C GLY A 116 18.23 -14.56 -1.11
N GLU A 117 18.32 -15.69 -0.41
CA GLU A 117 17.24 -16.67 -0.35
C GLU A 117 15.99 -16.15 0.37
N LEU A 118 16.19 -15.45 1.49
CA LEU A 118 15.07 -14.82 2.23
C LEU A 118 14.56 -13.57 1.50
N ARG A 119 15.44 -12.83 0.81
CA ARG A 119 15.09 -11.63 0.03
C ARG A 119 14.09 -11.92 -1.08
N ALA A 120 14.08 -13.13 -1.64
CA ALA A 120 13.07 -13.56 -2.61
C ALA A 120 11.63 -13.50 -2.03
N PHE A 121 11.47 -13.67 -0.72
CA PHE A 121 10.19 -13.58 -0.02
C PHE A 121 9.96 -12.20 0.61
N ILE A 122 11.03 -11.54 1.09
CA ILE A 122 10.97 -10.23 1.75
C ILE A 122 10.66 -9.10 0.74
N ASN A 123 11.37 -9.07 -0.38
CA ASN A 123 11.30 -7.94 -1.31
C ASN A 123 9.89 -7.73 -1.88
N PRO A 124 9.12 -8.77 -2.26
CA PRO A 124 7.72 -8.60 -2.66
C PRO A 124 6.87 -7.95 -1.57
N MET A 125 6.97 -8.40 -0.31
CA MET A 125 6.21 -7.87 0.82
C MET A 125 6.56 -6.40 1.12
N MET A 126 7.86 -6.05 1.06
CA MET A 126 8.33 -4.67 1.19
C MET A 126 7.77 -3.78 0.07
N SER A 127 7.83 -4.26 -1.17
CA SER A 127 7.39 -3.52 -2.36
C SER A 127 5.88 -3.29 -2.33
N GLU A 128 5.10 -4.28 -1.90
CA GLU A 128 3.65 -4.20 -1.72
C GLU A 128 3.27 -3.16 -0.67
N ARG A 129 3.94 -3.16 0.50
CA ARG A 129 3.72 -2.15 1.55
C ARG A 129 4.05 -0.73 1.07
N GLN A 130 5.16 -0.56 0.36
CA GLN A 130 5.54 0.72 -0.24
C GLN A 130 4.52 1.18 -1.28
N ALA A 131 4.09 0.28 -2.17
CA ALA A 131 3.11 0.58 -3.19
C ALA A 131 1.77 0.99 -2.56
N ARG A 132 1.32 0.32 -1.50
CA ARG A 132 0.11 0.70 -0.74
C ARG A 132 0.22 2.10 -0.17
N ALA A 133 1.33 2.46 0.47
CA ALA A 133 1.54 3.80 1.00
C ALA A 133 1.44 4.87 -0.11
N VAL A 134 2.09 4.63 -1.26
CA VAL A 134 2.02 5.54 -2.42
C VAL A 134 0.58 5.67 -2.94
N ARG A 135 -0.16 4.56 -3.02
CA ARG A 135 -1.54 4.59 -3.51
C ARG A 135 -2.47 5.34 -2.57
N LEU A 136 -2.34 5.14 -1.27
CA LEU A 136 -3.11 5.87 -0.26
C LEU A 136 -2.83 7.39 -0.32
N ARG A 137 -1.57 7.80 -0.54
CA ARG A 137 -1.22 9.21 -0.77
C ARG A 137 -1.88 9.78 -2.03
N ARG A 138 -1.81 9.06 -3.15
CA ARG A 138 -2.45 9.49 -4.41
C ARG A 138 -3.97 9.59 -4.27
N LEU A 139 -4.58 8.67 -3.53
CA LEU A 139 -6.02 8.72 -3.24
C LEU A 139 -6.36 9.95 -2.39
N ALA A 140 -5.57 10.25 -1.36
CA ALA A 140 -5.75 11.46 -0.55
C ALA A 140 -5.65 12.74 -1.40
N GLU A 141 -4.62 12.86 -2.23
CA GLU A 141 -4.46 14.02 -3.13
C GLU A 141 -5.63 14.17 -4.10
N ARG A 142 -6.17 13.06 -4.62
CA ARG A 142 -7.33 13.10 -5.51
C ARG A 142 -8.56 13.62 -4.77
N VAL A 143 -8.83 13.11 -3.57
CA VAL A 143 -9.98 13.54 -2.75
C VAL A 143 -9.93 15.05 -2.51
N GLU A 144 -8.77 15.60 -2.18
CA GLU A 144 -8.65 17.05 -1.97
C GLU A 144 -8.85 17.87 -3.23
N ARG A 145 -8.39 17.37 -4.38
CA ARG A 145 -8.65 18.02 -5.67
C ARG A 145 -10.13 17.99 -6.02
N ASP A 146 -10.79 16.85 -5.80
CA ASP A 146 -12.20 16.67 -6.09
C ASP A 146 -13.06 17.54 -5.14
N GLU A 147 -12.71 17.61 -3.86
CA GLU A 147 -13.35 18.49 -2.86
C GLU A 147 -13.15 19.97 -3.18
N ARG A 148 -11.93 20.39 -3.53
CA ARG A 148 -11.67 21.78 -3.93
C ARG A 148 -12.46 22.15 -5.18
N ARG A 149 -12.50 21.26 -6.18
CA ARG A 149 -13.29 21.46 -7.39
C ARG A 149 -14.79 21.54 -7.08
N GLN A 150 -15.29 20.71 -6.17
CA GLN A 150 -16.69 20.80 -5.74
C GLN A 150 -16.96 22.12 -5.03
N ALA A 151 -16.07 22.58 -4.15
CA ALA A 151 -16.20 23.87 -3.48
C ALA A 151 -16.14 25.06 -4.47
N GLU A 152 -15.32 24.97 -5.53
CA GLU A 152 -15.30 25.96 -6.63
C GLU A 152 -16.65 25.98 -7.38
N ILE A 153 -17.20 24.80 -7.70
CA ILE A 153 -18.52 24.67 -8.34
C ILE A 153 -19.64 25.19 -7.43
N ASP A 154 -19.57 24.91 -6.13
CA ASP A 154 -20.57 25.35 -5.17
C ASP A 154 -20.49 26.88 -4.92
N ALA A 155 -19.29 27.47 -5.05
CA ALA A 155 -19.07 28.91 -4.91
C ALA A 155 -19.50 29.71 -6.15
N ASP A 156 -19.39 29.13 -7.35
CA ASP A 156 -19.87 29.71 -8.61
C ASP A 156 -20.77 28.70 -9.36
N PRO A 157 -22.01 28.49 -8.88
CA PRO A 157 -22.91 27.53 -9.47
C PRO A 157 -23.30 27.99 -10.87
N ILE A 158 -22.95 27.20 -11.90
CA ILE A 158 -23.33 27.46 -13.28
C ILE A 158 -24.86 27.53 -13.35
N MET A 159 -25.39 28.72 -13.67
CA MET A 159 -26.83 28.90 -13.77
C MET A 159 -27.34 28.34 -15.11
N PRO A 160 -28.62 27.93 -15.20
CA PRO A 160 -29.20 27.46 -16.46
C PRO A 160 -29.06 28.47 -17.62
N GLY A 161 -29.02 29.77 -17.31
CA GLY A 161 -28.74 30.84 -18.28
C GLY A 161 -27.32 30.83 -18.83
N ASP A 162 -26.33 30.45 -18.03
CA ASP A 162 -24.91 30.39 -18.42
C ASP A 162 -24.65 29.19 -19.32
N VAL A 163 -25.28 28.04 -19.05
CA VAL A 163 -25.25 26.87 -19.94
C VAL A 163 -25.83 27.22 -21.31
N ALA A 164 -26.96 27.94 -21.33
CA ALA A 164 -27.59 28.37 -22.58
C ALA A 164 -26.74 29.38 -23.37
N ALA A 165 -25.98 30.24 -22.67
CA ALA A 165 -25.03 31.18 -23.28
C ALA A 165 -23.82 30.44 -23.87
N ILE A 166 -23.21 29.51 -23.11
CA ILE A 166 -22.07 28.69 -23.56
C ILE A 166 -22.44 27.83 -24.77
N CYS A 167 -23.61 27.18 -24.75
CA CYS A 167 -24.07 26.39 -25.90
C CYS A 167 -24.27 27.25 -27.16
N ARG A 168 -24.73 28.50 -27.00
CA ARG A 168 -24.88 29.46 -28.12
C ARG A 168 -23.54 29.95 -28.66
N GLU A 169 -22.60 30.29 -27.78
CA GLU A 169 -21.28 30.80 -28.14
C GLU A 169 -20.43 29.76 -28.88
N PHE A 170 -20.46 28.51 -28.44
CA PHE A 170 -19.68 27.42 -29.04
C PHE A 170 -20.43 26.60 -30.09
N LYS A 171 -21.65 27.01 -30.47
CA LYS A 171 -22.54 26.32 -31.43
C LYS A 171 -22.71 24.81 -31.14
N LEU A 172 -22.77 24.46 -29.85
CA LEU A 172 -22.92 23.07 -29.42
C LEU A 172 -24.38 22.63 -29.63
N ASN A 173 -24.59 21.45 -30.24
CA ASN A 173 -25.93 20.91 -30.48
C ASN A 173 -26.63 20.62 -29.15
N ALA A 174 -27.96 20.85 -29.10
CA ALA A 174 -28.78 20.72 -27.89
C ALA A 174 -28.71 19.33 -27.21
N SER A 175 -28.33 18.28 -27.94
CA SER A 175 -28.11 16.93 -27.36
C SER A 175 -26.87 16.84 -26.46
N MET A 176 -25.88 17.73 -26.60
CA MET A 176 -24.71 17.79 -25.71
C MET A 176 -24.99 18.55 -24.41
N ALA A 177 -25.98 19.45 -24.38
CA ALA A 177 -26.34 20.22 -23.19
C ALA A 177 -26.90 19.36 -22.05
N GLN A 178 -27.54 18.23 -22.37
CA GLN A 178 -28.08 17.28 -21.39
C GLN A 178 -26.98 16.47 -20.67
N SER A 179 -25.78 16.35 -21.24
CA SER A 179 -24.66 15.63 -20.64
C SER A 179 -23.86 16.45 -19.62
N ILE A 180 -24.14 17.76 -19.52
CA ILE A 180 -23.39 18.73 -18.71
C ILE A 180 -24.11 19.05 -17.40
N ALA A 181 -25.43 18.85 -17.33
CA ALA A 181 -26.20 19.03 -16.10
C ALA A 181 -26.33 17.69 -15.34
N PRO A 182 -25.67 17.50 -14.19
CA PRO A 182 -25.97 16.34 -13.35
C PRO A 182 -27.31 16.59 -12.66
N GLY A 183 -28.33 15.76 -12.97
CA GLY A 183 -29.53 15.65 -12.14
C GLY A 183 -30.87 16.17 -12.67
N GLY A 184 -31.05 16.34 -13.98
CA GLY A 184 -32.38 16.58 -14.55
C GLY A 184 -33.21 15.30 -14.59
N THR A 185 -34.06 15.07 -13.58
CA THR A 185 -35.09 14.02 -13.61
C THR A 185 -36.09 14.33 -14.73
N ALA A 186 -36.29 13.35 -15.62
CA ALA A 186 -37.34 13.40 -16.64
C ALA A 186 -38.71 13.26 -15.97
N GLY A 187 -39.56 14.27 -16.15
CA GLY A 187 -41.01 14.18 -15.95
C GLY A 187 -41.71 13.75 -17.23
#